data_AF-A0A9C7PNM1-F1
#
_entry.id   AF-A0A9C7PNM1-F1
#
_cell.length_a   1.000
_cell.length_b   1.000
_cell.length_c   1.000
_cell.angle_alpha   90.00
_cell.angle_beta   90.00
_cell.angle_gamma   90.00
#
_symmetry.space_group_name_H-M   'P 1'
#
loop_
_entity.id
_entity.type
_entity.pdbx_description
1 polymer ?
#
loop_
_entity_poly.entity_id
_entity_poly.type
_entity_poly.pdbx_seq_one_letter_code
_entity_poly.pdbx_strand_id
1 'polypeptide(L)'
;MSTINVTNQDGAAQPFLRGILTRSLQKAGLSFSEAYQIACEVRDTFDQDENISTKQILDKTSTLLSAQFGPNATHSYITGQRDAAWILVRDTTGYEEWFSRNLHQRRLEICGLHMEEAERRDHKIHEGFCSNFARQE
;
A
#
# COMPACT_ATOMS: atom_id res chain seq x y z
N MET A 1 -18.13 19.07 -1.65
CA MET A 1 -17.52 17.75 -1.89
C MET A 1 -18.64 16.82 -2.31
N SER A 2 -18.55 16.27 -3.52
CA SER A 2 -19.56 15.35 -4.04
C SER A 2 -19.42 13.99 -3.33
N THR A 3 -20.56 13.40 -2.95
CA THR A 3 -20.58 12.06 -2.34
C THR A 3 -20.58 11.04 -3.46
N ILE A 4 -19.48 10.33 -3.63
CA ILE A 4 -19.35 9.23 -4.59
C ILE A 4 -19.95 7.98 -3.95
N ASN A 5 -20.89 7.31 -4.62
CA ASN A 5 -21.41 6.02 -4.18
C ASN A 5 -20.67 4.87 -4.89
N VAL A 6 -20.43 3.80 -4.15
CA VAL A 6 -19.76 2.60 -4.59
C VAL A 6 -20.76 1.45 -4.61
N THR A 7 -21.04 0.91 -5.79
CA THR A 7 -21.89 -0.27 -5.97
C THR A 7 -21.06 -1.55 -6.02
N ASN A 8 -21.44 -2.53 -5.19
CA ASN A 8 -20.90 -3.88 -5.28
C ASN A 8 -21.61 -4.71 -6.37
N GLN A 9 -21.19 -5.97 -6.55
CA GLN A 9 -21.77 -6.87 -7.56
C GLN A 9 -23.23 -7.26 -7.25
N ASP A 10 -23.63 -7.19 -5.97
CA ASP A 10 -24.99 -7.49 -5.52
C ASP A 10 -25.95 -6.28 -5.67
N GLY A 11 -25.45 -5.15 -6.20
CA GLY A 11 -26.21 -3.91 -6.35
C GLY A 11 -26.34 -3.07 -5.08
N ALA A 12 -25.71 -3.48 -3.96
CA ALA A 12 -25.65 -2.68 -2.76
C ALA A 12 -24.73 -1.47 -2.97
N ALA A 13 -25.24 -0.28 -2.66
CA ALA A 13 -24.52 0.98 -2.78
C ALA A 13 -24.12 1.51 -1.39
N GLN A 14 -22.89 1.98 -1.27
CA GLN A 14 -22.38 2.64 -0.06
C GLN A 14 -21.49 3.82 -0.43
N PRO A 15 -21.40 4.88 0.38
CA PRO A 15 -20.49 5.97 0.08
C PRO A 15 -19.03 5.48 -0.01
N PHE A 16 -18.25 6.09 -0.89
CA PHE A 16 -16.81 5.84 -0.96
C PHE A 16 -16.14 6.32 0.34
N LEU A 17 -15.54 5.38 1.07
CA LEU A 17 -14.84 5.67 2.32
C LEU A 17 -13.33 5.49 2.13
N ARG A 18 -12.59 6.61 2.10
CA ARG A 18 -11.12 6.63 2.03
C ARG A 18 -10.47 5.71 3.06
N GLY A 19 -11.01 5.69 4.28
CA GLY A 19 -10.48 4.87 5.38
C GLY A 19 -10.56 3.36 5.12
N ILE A 20 -11.60 2.89 4.41
CA ILE A 20 -11.72 1.48 4.04
C ILE A 20 -10.63 1.10 3.05
N LEU A 21 -10.45 1.91 1.99
CA LEU A 21 -9.41 1.67 0.99
C LEU A 21 -8.00 1.77 1.58
N THR A 22 -7.76 2.78 2.42
CA THR A 22 -6.49 2.94 3.15
C THR A 22 -6.15 1.69 3.94
N ARG A 23 -7.10 1.18 4.73
CA ARG A 23 -6.88 -0.04 5.53
C ARG A 23 -6.65 -1.28 4.67
N SER A 24 -7.32 -1.39 3.52
CA SER A 24 -7.10 -2.47 2.56
C SER A 24 -5.68 -2.45 1.98
N LEU A 25 -5.18 -1.27 1.65
CA LEU A 25 -3.81 -1.08 1.13
C LEU A 25 -2.75 -1.34 2.20
N GLN A 26 -3.00 -0.93 3.44
CA GLN A 26 -2.11 -1.29 4.56
C GLN A 26 -2.05 -2.80 4.79
N LYS A 27 -3.17 -3.52 4.63
CA LYS A 27 -3.18 -4.99 4.69
C LYS A 27 -2.33 -5.62 3.56
N ALA A 28 -2.24 -4.94 2.41
CA ALA A 28 -1.37 -5.30 1.30
C ALA A 28 0.10 -4.89 1.51
N GLY A 29 0.44 -4.24 2.63
CA GLY A 29 1.82 -3.96 3.03
C GLY A 29 2.29 -2.51 2.82
N LEU A 30 1.42 -1.61 2.37
CA LEU A 30 1.75 -0.19 2.27
C LEU A 30 1.81 0.47 3.66
N SER A 31 2.65 1.50 3.80
CA SER A 31 2.59 2.40 4.95
C SER A 31 1.26 3.16 5.00
N PHE A 32 0.95 3.80 6.14
CA PHE A 32 -0.26 4.62 6.24
C PHE A 32 -0.24 5.79 5.26
N SER A 33 0.89 6.51 5.15
CA SER A 33 1.04 7.66 4.26
C SER A 33 0.81 7.28 2.80
N GLU A 34 1.48 6.24 2.32
CA GLU A 34 1.33 5.71 0.95
C GLU A 34 -0.12 5.26 0.71
N ALA A 35 -0.70 4.48 1.63
CA ALA A 35 -2.06 3.98 1.51
C ALA A 35 -3.12 5.11 1.49
N TYR A 36 -2.94 6.12 2.35
CA TYR A 36 -3.84 7.27 2.42
C TYR A 36 -3.74 8.12 1.15
N GLN A 37 -2.52 8.34 0.66
CA GLN A 37 -2.28 9.10 -0.57
C GLN A 37 -2.93 8.43 -1.78
N ILE A 38 -2.74 7.12 -1.96
CA ILE A 38 -3.42 6.35 -3.00
C ILE A 38 -4.94 6.45 -2.85
N ALA A 39 -5.47 6.33 -1.62
CA ALA A 39 -6.91 6.43 -1.41
C ALA A 39 -7.49 7.82 -1.74
N CYS A 40 -6.72 8.88 -1.52
CA CYS A 40 -7.04 10.24 -1.98
C CYS A 40 -7.05 10.31 -3.51
N GLU A 41 -5.99 9.87 -4.17
CA GLU A 41 -5.88 9.90 -5.64
C GLU A 41 -6.98 9.09 -6.34
N VAL A 42 -7.35 7.93 -5.79
CA VAL A 42 -8.49 7.14 -6.28
C VAL A 42 -9.77 7.94 -6.16
N ARG A 43 -10.05 8.57 -5.01
CA ARG A 43 -11.24 9.41 -4.85
C ARG A 43 -11.25 10.57 -5.84
N ASP A 44 -10.12 11.26 -5.97
CA ASP A 44 -9.97 12.45 -6.80
C ASP A 44 -10.17 12.13 -8.28
N THR A 45 -9.81 10.91 -8.71
CA THR A 45 -10.06 10.42 -10.08
C THR A 45 -11.56 10.39 -10.41
N PHE A 46 -12.41 10.17 -9.41
CA PHE A 46 -13.85 9.99 -9.57
C PHE A 46 -14.66 11.16 -8.98
N ASP A 47 -14.05 12.33 -8.76
CA ASP A 47 -14.72 13.49 -8.12
C ASP A 47 -15.91 14.04 -8.92
N GLN A 48 -16.01 13.67 -10.21
CA GLN A 48 -17.12 14.03 -11.11
C GLN A 48 -18.15 12.89 -11.26
N ASP A 49 -17.92 11.72 -10.67
CA ASP A 49 -18.79 10.56 -10.79
C ASP A 49 -19.68 10.42 -9.54
N GLU A 50 -20.99 10.26 -9.74
CA GLU A 50 -21.93 10.03 -8.63
C GLU A 50 -21.97 8.56 -8.20
N ASN A 51 -21.74 7.63 -9.12
CA ASN A 51 -21.78 6.19 -8.89
C ASN A 51 -20.62 5.48 -9.60
N ILE A 52 -19.84 4.72 -8.84
CA ILE A 52 -18.74 3.90 -9.34
C ILE A 52 -18.89 2.46 -8.82
N SER A 53 -18.40 1.49 -9.57
CA SER A 53 -18.37 0.10 -9.11
C SER A 53 -17.14 -0.20 -8.27
N THR A 54 -17.22 -1.23 -7.42
CA THR A 54 -16.03 -1.77 -6.73
C THR A 54 -14.94 -2.19 -7.72
N LYS A 55 -15.31 -2.62 -8.94
CA LYS A 55 -14.37 -2.97 -10.00
C LYS A 55 -13.58 -1.75 -10.50
N GLN A 56 -14.23 -0.61 -10.74
CA GLN A 56 -13.55 0.62 -11.15
C GLN A 56 -12.54 1.10 -10.10
N ILE A 57 -12.89 0.97 -8.81
CA ILE A 57 -11.96 1.26 -7.71
C ILE A 57 -10.77 0.30 -7.76
N LEU A 58 -11.01 -1.00 -7.93
CA LEU A 58 -9.96 -2.01 -8.01
C LEU A 58 -9.01 -1.74 -9.18
N ASP A 59 -9.54 -1.48 -10.36
CA ASP A 59 -8.76 -1.23 -11.59
C ASP A 59 -7.91 0.03 -11.44
N LYS A 60 -8.50 1.12 -10.91
CA LYS A 60 -7.77 2.37 -10.68
C LYS A 60 -6.69 2.21 -9.61
N THR A 61 -7.01 1.55 -8.50
CA THR A 61 -6.05 1.30 -7.42
C THR A 61 -4.88 0.45 -7.91
N SER A 62 -5.17 -0.61 -8.67
CA SER A 62 -4.15 -1.49 -9.26
C SER A 62 -3.23 -0.76 -10.23
N THR A 63 -3.80 0.18 -11.01
CA THR A 63 -3.03 1.04 -11.92
C THR A 63 -2.07 1.95 -11.15
N LEU A 64 -2.54 2.61 -10.09
CA LEU A 64 -1.71 3.48 -9.26
C LEU A 64 -0.62 2.68 -8.53
N LEU A 65 -0.96 1.51 -7.98
CA LEU A 65 -0.01 0.63 -7.31
C LEU A 65 1.09 0.15 -8.26
N SER A 66 0.72 -0.27 -9.47
CA SER A 66 1.68 -0.73 -10.47
C SER A 66 2.63 0.40 -10.89
N ALA A 67 2.09 1.60 -11.08
CA ALA A 67 2.87 2.77 -11.48
C ALA A 67 3.84 3.26 -10.38
N GLN A 68 3.43 3.22 -9.10
CA GLN A 68 4.23 3.76 -7.99
C GLN A 68 5.14 2.73 -7.31
N PHE A 69 4.72 1.46 -7.24
CA PHE A 69 5.37 0.42 -6.44
C PHE A 69 5.69 -0.86 -7.22
N GLY A 70 5.31 -0.93 -8.51
CA GLY A 70 5.53 -2.08 -9.37
C GLY A 70 4.48 -3.19 -9.23
N PRO A 71 4.60 -4.25 -10.05
CA PRO A 71 3.55 -5.27 -10.21
C PRO A 71 3.32 -6.12 -8.95
N ASN A 72 4.33 -6.28 -8.09
CA ASN A 72 4.21 -7.08 -6.86
C ASN A 72 3.25 -6.44 -5.85
N ALA A 73 3.27 -5.10 -5.70
CA ALA A 73 2.34 -4.41 -4.82
C ALA A 73 0.89 -4.57 -5.29
N THR A 74 0.68 -4.56 -6.61
CA THR A 74 -0.62 -4.82 -7.23
C THR A 74 -1.07 -6.27 -7.00
N HIS A 75 -0.17 -7.24 -7.16
CA HIS A 75 -0.49 -8.65 -6.93
C HIS A 75 -0.92 -8.89 -5.47
N SER A 76 -0.18 -8.36 -4.50
CA SER A 76 -0.50 -8.45 -3.08
C SER A 76 -1.87 -7.86 -2.72
N TYR A 77 -2.19 -6.71 -3.33
CA TYR A 77 -3.46 -6.05 -3.13
C TYR A 77 -4.64 -6.83 -3.71
N ILE A 78 -4.49 -7.39 -4.93
CA ILE A 78 -5.55 -8.14 -5.62
C ILE A 78 -5.81 -9.50 -4.97
N THR A 79 -4.76 -10.26 -4.66
CA THR A 79 -4.91 -11.62 -4.11
C THR A 79 -5.27 -11.61 -2.64
N GLY A 80 -5.08 -10.47 -1.95
CA GLY A 80 -5.15 -10.38 -0.50
C GLY A 80 -4.08 -11.23 0.20
N GLN A 81 -3.21 -11.88 -0.57
CA GLN A 81 -2.00 -12.52 -0.08
C GLN A 81 -0.96 -11.42 0.09
N ARG A 82 -0.32 -11.40 1.24
CA ARG A 82 0.91 -10.61 1.39
C ARG A 82 1.92 -11.28 0.47
N ASP A 83 2.33 -10.68 -0.66
CA ASP A 83 3.32 -11.33 -1.51
C ASP A 83 4.55 -11.67 -0.68
N ALA A 84 5.01 -12.89 -0.88
CA ALA A 84 6.12 -13.53 -0.22
C ALA A 84 7.49 -12.96 -0.66
N ALA A 85 7.58 -11.65 -0.96
CA ALA A 85 8.86 -10.95 -0.95
C ALA A 85 9.16 -10.48 0.48
N TRP A 86 9.05 -11.41 1.43
CA TRP A 86 9.31 -11.14 2.84
C TRP A 86 10.81 -11.28 3.09
N ILE A 87 11.49 -10.16 3.26
CA ILE A 87 12.87 -10.19 3.74
C ILE A 87 12.80 -10.61 5.21
N LEU A 88 13.17 -11.85 5.53
CA LEU A 88 13.30 -12.29 6.91
C LEU A 88 14.54 -11.60 7.50
N VAL A 89 14.33 -10.70 8.44
CA VAL A 89 15.41 -10.05 9.18
C VAL A 89 15.71 -10.91 10.39
N ARG A 90 16.92 -11.45 10.43
CA ARG A 90 17.46 -12.11 11.61
C ARG A 90 18.42 -11.14 12.31
N ASP A 91 18.17 -10.86 13.58
CA ASP A 91 19.12 -10.10 14.38
C ASP A 91 20.28 -10.99 14.88
N THR A 92 21.31 -10.39 15.47
CA THR A 92 22.47 -11.12 16.00
C THR A 92 22.16 -12.02 17.20
N THR A 93 20.96 -11.88 17.80
CA THR A 93 20.49 -12.70 18.92
C THR A 93 19.69 -13.92 18.46
N GLY A 94 19.40 -14.01 17.16
CA GLY A 94 18.60 -15.08 16.57
C GLY A 94 17.11 -14.78 16.52
N TYR A 95 16.68 -13.55 16.83
CA TYR A 95 15.30 -13.13 16.64
C TYR A 95 15.01 -12.97 15.15
N GLU A 96 13.96 -13.63 14.68
CA GLU A 96 13.54 -13.62 13.28
C GLU A 96 12.22 -12.87 13.14
N GLU A 97 12.20 -11.85 12.30
CA GLU A 97 11.00 -11.09 12.00
C GLU A 97 10.96 -10.69 10.55
N TRP A 98 9.76 -10.68 9.98
CA TRP A 98 9.56 -10.25 8.61
C TRP A 98 9.71 -8.74 8.50
N PHE A 99 10.54 -8.29 7.55
CA PHE A 99 10.74 -6.88 7.26
C PHE A 99 9.40 -6.26 6.86
N SER A 100 8.86 -5.45 7.77
CA SER A 100 7.70 -4.61 7.51
C SER A 100 8.19 -3.18 7.45
N ARG A 101 8.00 -2.52 6.30
CA ARG A 101 8.28 -1.08 6.16
C ARG A 101 7.59 -0.27 7.26
N ASN A 102 6.35 -0.63 7.62
CA ASN A 102 5.62 0.03 8.70
C ASN A 102 6.26 -0.18 10.08
N LEU A 103 6.76 -1.39 10.36
CA LEU A 103 7.43 -1.67 11.63
C LEU A 103 8.82 -1.01 11.69
N HIS A 104 9.54 -1.00 10.58
CA HIS A 104 10.86 -0.40 10.47
C HIS A 104 10.78 1.13 10.58
N GLN A 105 9.87 1.77 9.85
CA GLN A 105 9.54 3.19 9.99
C GLN A 105 9.23 3.55 11.46
N ARG A 106 8.34 2.78 12.11
CA ARG A 106 7.99 3.01 13.52
C ARG A 106 9.17 2.84 14.46
N ARG A 107 10.08 1.90 14.18
CA ARG A 107 11.34 1.73 14.94
C ARG A 107 12.28 2.92 14.73
N LEU A 108 12.41 3.43 13.51
CA LEU A 108 13.21 4.62 13.22
C LEU A 108 12.63 5.87 13.91
N GLU A 109 11.31 6.03 13.92
CA GLU A 109 10.61 7.10 14.64
C GLU A 109 10.85 7.02 16.16
N ILE A 110 10.78 5.81 16.75
CA ILE A 110 11.09 5.57 18.17
C ILE A 110 12.56 5.91 18.49
N CYS A 111 13.47 5.69 17.54
CA CYS A 111 14.88 6.07 17.64
C CYS A 111 15.13 7.57 17.41
N GLY A 112 14.09 8.40 17.24
CA GLY A 112 14.20 9.86 17.16
C GLY A 112 14.44 10.41 15.74
N LEU A 113 14.23 9.62 14.69
CA LEU A 113 14.23 10.12 13.31
C LEU A 113 12.85 10.73 12.99
N HIS A 114 12.84 11.95 12.44
CA HIS A 114 11.61 12.59 12.00
C HIS A 114 10.93 11.77 10.88
N MET A 115 9.60 11.75 10.84
CA MET A 115 8.80 10.90 9.95
C MET A 115 9.24 10.92 8.48
N GLU A 116 9.53 12.10 7.92
CA GLU A 116 10.03 12.26 6.54
C GLU A 116 11.43 11.67 6.30
N GLU A 117 12.27 11.60 7.34
CA GLU A 117 13.60 10.99 7.26
C GLU A 117 13.56 9.47 7.39
N ALA A 118 12.66 8.95 8.21
CA ALA A 118 12.40 7.52 8.31
C ALA A 118 11.82 6.98 7.00
N GLU A 119 10.79 7.64 6.46
CA GLU A 119 10.12 7.24 5.22
C GLU A 119 11.07 7.24 4.01
N ARG A 120 11.88 8.31 3.86
CA ARG A 120 12.88 8.42 2.79
C ARG A 120 13.99 7.36 2.86
N ARG A 121 14.40 6.96 4.07
CA ARG A 121 15.41 5.90 4.25
C ARG A 121 14.82 4.52 3.94
N ASP A 122 13.59 4.26 4.35
CA ASP A 122 12.90 3.00 4.09
C ASP A 122 12.63 2.78 2.62
N HIS A 123 12.24 3.84 1.89
CA HIS A 123 12.03 3.76 0.45
C HIS A 123 13.32 3.33 -0.29
N LYS A 124 14.47 3.95 0.04
CA LYS A 124 15.77 3.60 -0.57
C LYS A 124 16.24 2.18 -0.23
N ILE A 125 16.01 1.73 1.00
CA ILE A 125 16.37 0.38 1.43
C ILE A 125 15.53 -0.65 0.67
N HIS A 126 14.22 -0.43 0.56
CA HIS A 126 13.33 -1.31 -0.19
C HIS A 126 13.69 -1.37 -1.67
N GLU A 127 13.92 -0.23 -2.32
CA GLU A 127 14.36 -0.17 -3.72
C GLU A 127 15.69 -0.92 -3.92
N GLY A 128 16.64 -0.75 -3.00
CA GLY A 128 17.90 -1.49 -2.99
C GLY A 128 17.71 -3.01 -2.91
N PHE A 129 16.80 -3.48 -2.04
CA PHE A 129 16.50 -4.90 -1.93
C PHE A 129 15.82 -5.47 -3.18
N CYS A 130 14.84 -4.75 -3.75
CA CYS A 130 14.19 -5.16 -4.99
C CYS A 130 15.18 -5.23 -6.16
N SER A 131 16.10 -4.27 -6.27
CA SER A 131 17.10 -4.24 -7.33
C SER A 131 18.14 -5.38 -7.25
N ASN A 132 18.50 -5.81 -6.04
CA ASN A 132 19.45 -6.91 -5.83
C ASN A 132 18.81 -8.28 -6.01
N PHE A 133 17.50 -8.42 -5.80
CA PHE A 133 16.78 -9.67 -6.05
C PHE A 133 16.60 -9.92 -7.55
N ALA A 134 16.38 -8.87 -8.35
CA ALA A 134 16.25 -8.95 -9.81
C ALA A 134 17.56 -9.25 -10.58
N ARG A 135 18.71 -9.31 -9.89
CA ARG A 135 20.02 -9.67 -10.51
C ARG A 135 20.44 -11.13 -10.26
N GLN A 136 19.64 -11.91 -9.53
CA GLN A 136 19.96 -13.30 -9.19
C GLN A 136 19.12 -14.34 -9.97
N GLU A 137 18.30 -13.91 -10.93
CA GLU A 137 17.66 -14.76 -11.94
C GLU A 137 18.30 -14.54 -13.32
#